data_AF-M7SSY2-F1
#
_entry.id   AF-M7SSY2-F1
#
_cell.length_a   1.000
_cell.length_b   1.000
_cell.length_c   1.000
_cell.angle_alpha   90.00
_cell.angle_beta   90.00
_cell.angle_gamma   90.00
#
_symmetry.space_group_name_H-M   'P 1'
#
loop_
_entity.id
_entity.type
_entity.pdbx_description
1 polymer ?
#
loop_
_entity_poly.entity_id
_entity_poly.type
_entity_poly.pdbx_seq_one_letter_code
_entity_poly.pdbx_strand_id
1 'polypeptide(L)'
;MASEVAATAASVVQRAVKEFHGIVVSAGKMDKTIKVKLGGMRYEPRVQKYFKQPRYALVHDPQNSARQGDVVAIAQSWRESQHVRHVVRHIIAPYGPGIDDRPAVPTVEERVAERAARRKAKDGRREVRRREAGHERAAELAAKEVRKALRVGRNVARTVAYALGVKVEDSGAVVSAAKGVDGGDNDDGGVD
;
A
#
# COMPACT_ATOMS: atom_id res chain seq x y z
N MET A 1 14.09 -2.49 29.13
CA MET A 1 13.09 -3.20 28.28
C MET A 1 12.32 -2.28 27.32
N ALA A 2 11.27 -1.55 27.72
CA ALA A 2 10.48 -0.74 26.76
C ALA A 2 11.26 0.47 26.19
N SER A 3 12.11 1.10 27.00
CA SER A 3 12.96 2.23 26.60
C SER A 3 14.10 1.82 25.65
N GLU A 4 14.69 0.64 25.83
CA GLU A 4 15.76 0.12 24.95
C GLU A 4 15.22 -0.32 23.59
N VAL A 5 14.01 -0.87 23.53
CA VAL A 5 13.33 -1.23 22.27
C VAL A 5 12.94 0.03 21.49
N ALA A 6 12.50 1.09 22.17
CA ALA A 6 12.28 2.39 21.55
C ALA A 6 13.59 3.03 21.07
N ALA A 7 14.68 2.93 21.85
CA ALA A 7 16.00 3.43 21.47
C ALA A 7 16.63 2.65 20.30
N THR A 8 16.44 1.33 20.22
CA THR A 8 16.87 0.52 19.06
C THR A 8 16.00 0.76 17.83
N ALA A 9 14.69 0.98 17.98
CA ALA A 9 13.85 1.43 16.87
C ALA A 9 14.27 2.83 16.36
N ALA A 10 14.62 3.74 17.26
CA ALA A 10 15.18 5.05 16.93
C ALA A 10 16.56 4.93 16.24
N SER A 11 17.42 4.00 16.68
CA SER A 11 18.76 3.80 16.10
C SER A 11 18.72 3.22 14.68
N VAL A 12 17.75 2.36 14.37
CA VAL A 12 17.52 1.85 13.01
C VAL A 12 17.01 2.95 12.07
N VAL A 13 16.21 3.90 12.60
CA VAL A 13 15.73 5.08 11.86
C VAL A 13 16.84 6.11 11.65
N GLN A 14 17.77 6.24 12.61
CA GLN A 14 18.93 7.14 12.61
C GLN A 14 20.11 6.65 11.76
N ARG A 15 19.94 5.62 10.90
CA ARG A 15 21.00 5.27 9.95
C ARG A 15 21.30 6.50 9.11
N ALA A 16 22.50 7.07 9.25
CA ALA A 16 22.88 8.34 8.64
C ALA A 16 22.68 8.29 7.11
N VAL A 17 21.54 8.78 6.66
CA VAL A 17 21.23 8.84 5.23
C VAL A 17 22.06 9.97 4.65
N LYS A 18 22.78 9.67 3.57
CA LYS A 18 23.56 10.66 2.85
C LYS A 18 22.64 11.77 2.35
N GLU A 19 22.97 13.00 2.73
CA GLU A 19 22.28 14.20 2.27
C GLU A 19 22.84 14.67 0.93
N PHE A 20 21.95 15.18 0.09
CA PHE A 20 22.32 15.82 -1.16
C PHE A 20 21.71 17.21 -1.19
N HIS A 21 22.48 18.15 -1.69
CA HIS A 21 22.03 19.52 -1.88
C HIS A 21 21.67 19.74 -3.34
N GLY A 22 20.55 20.41 -3.57
CA GLY A 22 20.08 20.70 -4.90
C GLY A 22 19.18 21.92 -4.94
N ILE A 23 18.93 22.38 -6.16
CA ILE A 23 18.08 23.54 -6.43
C ILE A 23 16.76 23.05 -7.01
N VAL A 24 15.65 23.57 -6.52
CA VAL A 24 14.32 23.24 -7.03
C VAL A 24 14.12 23.91 -8.39
N VAL A 25 13.94 23.09 -9.44
CA VAL A 25 13.74 23.55 -10.83
C VAL A 25 12.28 23.81 -11.13
N SER A 26 11.39 22.98 -10.60
CA SER A 26 9.94 23.16 -10.75
C SER A 26 9.21 22.62 -9.53
N ALA A 27 8.31 23.44 -9.00
CA ALA A 27 7.37 23.12 -7.93
C ALA A 27 5.93 23.44 -8.40
N GLY A 28 4.92 22.81 -7.80
CA GLY A 28 3.50 23.08 -8.08
C GLY A 28 2.92 22.45 -9.35
N LYS A 29 3.74 21.81 -10.20
CA LYS A 29 3.25 21.06 -11.37
C LYS A 29 2.70 19.67 -11.03
N MET A 30 3.18 19.09 -9.93
CA MET A 30 2.77 17.79 -9.42
C MET A 30 2.51 17.94 -7.93
N ASP A 31 1.48 17.27 -7.42
CA ASP A 31 1.20 17.31 -5.99
C ASP A 31 2.27 16.55 -5.20
N LYS A 32 2.69 17.12 -4.07
CA LYS A 32 3.67 16.59 -3.12
C LYS A 32 4.99 16.14 -3.72
N THR A 33 5.32 16.66 -4.90
CA THR A 33 6.49 16.22 -5.68
C THR A 33 7.12 17.39 -6.40
N ILE A 34 8.43 17.55 -6.23
CA ILE A 34 9.22 18.60 -6.86
C ILE A 34 10.33 17.99 -7.73
N LYS A 35 10.77 18.75 -8.73
CA LYS A 35 11.94 18.41 -9.56
C LYS A 35 13.15 19.18 -9.05
N VAL A 36 14.18 18.47 -8.61
CA VAL A 36 15.40 19.05 -8.05
C VAL A 36 16.59 18.78 -8.97
N LYS A 37 17.38 19.82 -9.23
CA LYS A 37 18.68 19.75 -9.92
C LYS A 37 19.76 19.45 -8.90
N LEU A 38 20.40 18.30 -9.08
CA LEU A 38 21.52 17.83 -8.29
C LEU A 38 22.84 18.14 -9.00
N GLY A 39 23.87 18.35 -8.20
CA GLY A 39 25.24 18.36 -8.68
C GLY A 39 25.63 17.01 -9.26
N GLY A 40 26.45 17.04 -10.30
CA GLY A 40 27.06 15.86 -10.89
C GLY A 40 28.25 16.26 -11.72
N MET A 41 29.29 15.43 -11.67
CA MET A 41 30.48 15.56 -12.50
C MET A 41 30.72 14.23 -13.19
N ARG A 42 31.06 14.29 -14.48
CA ARG A 42 31.50 13.15 -15.26
C ARG A 42 32.96 13.33 -15.60
N TYR A 43 33.77 12.35 -15.25
CA TYR A 43 35.15 12.27 -15.72
C TYR A 43 35.17 11.79 -17.17
N GLU A 44 35.90 12.49 -18.04
CA GLU A 44 36.16 12.05 -19.40
C GLU A 44 37.62 11.59 -19.51
N PRO A 45 37.89 10.28 -19.63
CA PRO A 45 39.25 9.75 -19.56
C PRO A 45 40.13 10.21 -20.73
N ARG A 46 39.55 10.52 -21.90
CA ARG A 46 40.30 10.99 -23.07
C ARG A 46 40.93 12.38 -22.84
N VAL A 47 40.22 13.25 -22.14
CA VAL A 47 40.66 14.62 -21.84
C VAL A 47 41.27 14.72 -20.44
N GLN A 48 41.07 13.68 -19.61
CA GLN A 48 41.47 13.61 -18.21
C GLN A 48 40.91 14.76 -17.35
N LYS A 49 39.70 15.22 -17.66
CA LYS A 49 39.04 16.35 -16.97
C LYS A 49 37.62 15.98 -16.52
N TYR A 50 37.17 16.64 -15.46
CA TYR A 50 35.79 16.54 -14.97
C TYR A 50 34.92 17.59 -15.64
N PHE A 51 33.81 17.14 -16.24
CA PHE A 51 32.78 17.99 -16.81
C PHE A 51 31.54 18.03 -15.93
N LYS A 52 30.91 19.20 -15.82
CA LYS A 52 29.66 19.36 -15.07
C LYS A 52 28.53 18.65 -15.81
N GLN A 53 27.96 17.62 -15.20
CA GLN A 53 26.80 16.91 -15.70
C GLN A 53 25.69 16.94 -14.65
N PRO A 54 24.79 17.94 -14.70
CA PRO A 54 23.72 18.05 -13.71
C PRO A 54 22.75 16.88 -13.86
N ARG A 55 22.30 16.34 -12.72
CA ARG A 55 21.31 15.26 -12.67
C ARG A 55 20.00 15.82 -12.13
N TYR A 56 18.87 15.29 -12.57
CA TYR A 56 17.56 15.68 -12.06
C TYR A 56 16.94 14.52 -11.29
N ALA A 57 16.35 14.82 -10.14
CA ALA A 57 15.62 13.85 -9.33
C ALA A 57 14.21 14.36 -9.02
N LEU A 58 13.26 13.44 -8.97
CA LEU A 58 11.95 13.69 -8.39
C LEU A 58 12.03 13.43 -6.89
N VAL A 59 11.56 14.41 -6.12
CA VAL A 59 11.68 14.45 -4.66
C VAL A 59 10.31 14.65 -4.07
N HIS A 60 9.98 13.86 -3.05
CA HIS A 60 8.74 13.97 -2.30
C HIS A 60 8.81 15.14 -1.32
N ASP A 61 7.80 16.00 -1.36
CA ASP A 61 7.56 17.11 -0.44
C ASP A 61 6.16 16.95 0.16
N PRO A 62 6.01 16.36 1.37
CA PRO A 62 4.71 15.98 1.92
C PRO A 62 3.71 17.13 2.07
N GLN A 63 4.20 18.35 2.33
CA GLN A 63 3.40 19.53 2.66
C GLN A 63 3.43 20.61 1.57
N ASN A 64 4.03 20.33 0.40
CA ASN A 64 4.22 21.30 -0.68
C ASN A 64 4.85 22.62 -0.17
N SER A 65 5.86 22.52 0.68
CA SER A 65 6.55 23.66 1.28
C SER A 65 7.53 24.33 0.32
N ALA A 66 8.15 23.55 -0.57
CA ALA A 66 9.17 24.04 -1.47
C ALA A 66 8.59 24.86 -2.64
N ARG A 67 9.34 25.85 -3.09
CA ARG A 67 9.06 26.71 -4.25
C ARG A 67 10.19 26.60 -5.26
N GLN A 68 9.90 27.04 -6.49
CA GLN A 68 10.91 27.08 -7.54
C GLN A 68 12.04 28.04 -7.13
N GLY A 69 13.29 27.60 -7.28
CA GLY A 69 14.47 28.38 -6.90
C GLY A 69 15.03 28.09 -5.50
N ASP A 70 14.28 27.40 -4.64
CA ASP A 70 14.77 27.04 -3.30
C ASP A 70 15.99 26.13 -3.37
N VAL A 71 16.91 26.28 -2.41
CA VAL A 71 17.99 25.32 -2.15
C VAL A 71 17.53 24.36 -1.06
N VAL A 72 17.50 23.08 -1.36
CA VAL A 72 16.97 22.04 -0.47
C VAL A 72 18.00 20.96 -0.17
N ALA A 73 17.99 20.49 1.07
CA ALA A 73 18.64 19.25 1.47
C ALA A 73 17.67 18.09 1.24
N ILE A 74 18.09 17.08 0.49
CA ILE A 74 17.29 15.88 0.22
C ILE A 74 17.96 14.65 0.82
N ALA A 75 17.13 13.72 1.30
CA ALA A 75 17.57 12.42 1.77
C ALA A 75 17.25 11.34 0.73
N GLN A 76 18.14 10.36 0.62
CA GLN A 76 17.94 9.17 -0.21
C GLN A 76 17.07 8.11 0.50
N SER A 77 16.76 7.02 -0.21
CA SER A 77 16.09 5.85 0.32
C SER A 77 14.62 6.06 0.76
N TRP A 78 13.95 7.11 0.30
CA TRP A 78 12.52 7.33 0.51
C TRP A 78 11.73 7.02 -0.75
N ARG A 79 11.29 5.77 -0.91
CA ARG A 79 10.44 5.37 -2.03
C ARG A 79 8.99 5.70 -1.72
N GLU A 80 8.42 6.71 -2.38
CA GLU A 80 6.98 6.98 -2.36
C GLU A 80 6.30 6.47 -3.63
N SER A 81 6.95 6.64 -4.79
CA SER A 81 6.48 6.17 -6.10
C SER A 81 7.60 5.49 -6.89
N GLN A 82 7.35 5.09 -8.14
CA GLN A 82 8.33 4.44 -9.01
C GLN A 82 9.59 5.29 -9.24
N HIS A 83 9.38 6.58 -9.52
CA HIS A 83 10.43 7.55 -9.84
C HIS A 83 10.80 8.47 -8.65
N VAL A 84 9.96 8.50 -7.60
CA VAL A 84 10.17 9.33 -6.40
C VAL A 84 10.85 8.50 -5.32
N ARG A 85 12.17 8.66 -5.22
CA ARG A 85 13.06 7.89 -4.31
C ARG A 85 13.77 8.75 -3.27
N HIS A 86 13.50 10.04 -3.29
CA HIS A 86 14.10 11.04 -2.42
C HIS A 86 13.00 11.81 -1.70
N VAL A 87 13.33 12.38 -0.54
CA VAL A 87 12.44 13.23 0.24
C VAL A 87 13.17 14.50 0.68
N VAL A 88 12.46 15.62 0.76
CA VAL A 88 12.99 16.88 1.29
C VAL A 88 13.22 16.74 2.80
N ARG A 89 14.44 17.02 3.27
CA ARG A 89 14.75 17.00 4.71
C ARG A 89 14.48 18.36 5.35
N HIS A 90 15.08 19.40 4.80
CA HIS A 90 14.88 20.80 5.19
C HIS A 90 15.22 21.74 4.03
N ILE A 91 14.69 22.96 4.09
CA ILE A 91 15.02 24.03 3.15
C ILE A 91 16.25 24.76 3.70
N ILE A 92 17.30 24.88 2.90
CA ILE A 92 18.55 25.55 3.29
C ILE A 92 18.43 27.05 3.04
N ALA A 93 18.01 27.42 1.82
CA ALA A 93 17.83 28.80 1.42
C ALA A 93 16.50 28.94 0.69
N PRO A 94 15.50 29.62 1.27
CA PRO A 94 14.24 29.90 0.61
C PRO A 94 14.44 30.97 -0.48
N TYR A 95 13.74 30.81 -1.59
CA TYR A 95 13.58 31.83 -2.62
C TYR A 95 12.17 32.43 -2.55
N GLY A 96 12.06 33.74 -2.39
CA GLY A 96 10.77 34.43 -2.22
C GLY A 96 10.32 34.49 -0.75
N PRO A 97 9.08 34.09 -0.41
CA PRO A 97 8.54 34.22 0.95
C PRO A 97 9.37 33.46 1.99
N GLY A 98 9.37 33.90 3.25
CA GLY A 98 10.18 33.30 4.31
C GLY A 98 9.84 31.83 4.57
N ILE A 99 10.66 31.14 5.39
CA ILE A 99 10.34 29.78 5.84
C ILE A 99 9.08 29.78 6.71
N ASP A 100 8.85 30.87 7.45
CA ASP A 100 7.73 30.99 8.40
C ASP A 100 6.36 31.10 7.72
N ASP A 101 6.29 31.70 6.52
CA ASP A 101 5.05 31.84 5.75
C ASP A 101 4.63 30.54 5.03
N ARG A 102 5.45 29.49 5.14
CA ARG A 102 5.29 28.23 4.41
C ARG A 102 4.92 27.12 5.38
N PRO A 103 4.18 26.09 4.90
CA PRO A 103 3.94 24.92 5.74
C PRO A 103 5.27 24.25 6.10
N ALA A 104 5.43 23.83 7.35
CA ALA A 104 6.66 23.21 7.82
C ALA A 104 6.88 21.83 7.17
N VAL A 105 8.15 21.53 6.82
CA VAL A 105 8.52 20.20 6.33
C VAL A 105 8.51 19.22 7.50
N PRO A 106 7.75 18.11 7.43
CA PRO A 106 7.67 17.15 8.52
C PRO A 106 9.02 16.54 8.88
N THR A 107 9.21 16.20 10.15
CA THR A 107 10.45 15.55 10.60
C THR A 107 10.55 14.11 10.06
N VAL A 108 11.74 13.51 10.14
CA VAL A 108 11.91 12.11 9.69
C VAL A 108 11.05 11.16 10.54
N GLU A 109 10.94 11.42 11.83
CA GLU A 109 10.18 10.61 12.78
C GLU A 109 8.68 10.67 12.51
N GLU A 110 8.14 11.87 12.30
CA GLU A 110 6.73 12.07 11.92
C GLU A 110 6.38 11.32 10.64
N ARG A 111 7.24 11.36 9.63
CA ARG A 111 7.03 10.64 8.35
C ARG A 111 7.03 9.13 8.53
N VAL A 112 7.93 8.60 9.36
CA VAL A 112 7.98 7.17 9.67
C VAL A 112 6.73 6.76 10.45
N ALA A 113 6.30 7.58 11.42
CA ALA A 113 5.08 7.36 12.19
C ALA A 113 3.82 7.37 11.30
N GLU A 114 3.70 8.35 10.39
CA GLU A 114 2.60 8.42 9.42
C GLU A 114 2.56 7.18 8.52
N ARG A 115 3.72 6.75 8.00
CA ARG A 115 3.82 5.54 7.17
C ARG A 115 3.48 4.28 7.96
N ALA A 116 3.88 4.19 9.23
CA ALA A 116 3.54 3.09 10.12
C ALA A 116 2.03 3.06 10.42
N ALA A 117 1.41 4.22 10.67
CA ALA A 117 -0.03 4.34 10.86
C ALA A 117 -0.81 3.92 9.60
N ARG A 118 -0.38 4.38 8.41
CA ARG A 118 -0.96 3.98 7.12
C ARG A 118 -0.90 2.47 6.90
N ARG A 119 0.22 1.84 7.26
CA ARG A 119 0.40 0.38 7.18
C ARG A 119 -0.50 -0.34 8.18
N LYS A 120 -0.52 0.08 9.45
CA LYS A 120 -1.38 -0.48 10.51
C LYS A 120 -2.87 -0.43 10.12
N ALA A 121 -3.33 0.70 9.58
CA ALA A 121 -4.70 0.85 9.10
C ALA A 121 -5.03 -0.11 7.94
N LYS A 122 -4.08 -0.31 7.01
CA LYS A 122 -4.23 -1.27 5.91
C LYS A 122 -4.29 -2.71 6.41
N ASP A 123 -3.44 -3.06 7.37
CA ASP A 123 -3.39 -4.42 7.93
C ASP A 123 -4.64 -4.72 8.76
N GLY A 124 -5.15 -3.75 9.53
CA GLY A 124 -6.45 -3.87 10.20
C GLY A 124 -7.60 -4.11 9.22
N ARG A 125 -7.66 -3.36 8.10
CA ARG A 125 -8.66 -3.61 7.04
C ARG A 125 -8.54 -5.02 6.43
N ARG A 126 -7.32 -5.52 6.27
CA ARG A 126 -7.06 -6.88 5.74
C ARG A 126 -7.45 -7.97 6.74
N GLU A 127 -7.24 -7.72 8.02
CA GLU A 127 -7.61 -8.64 9.10
C GLU A 127 -9.12 -8.80 9.19
N VAL A 128 -9.87 -7.69 9.16
CA VAL A 128 -11.34 -7.72 9.12
C VAL A 128 -11.83 -8.54 7.92
N ARG A 129 -11.36 -8.20 6.71
CA ARG A 129 -11.72 -8.95 5.49
C ARG A 129 -11.35 -10.44 5.58
N ARG A 130 -10.21 -10.77 6.19
CA ARG A 130 -9.77 -12.17 6.37
C ARG A 130 -10.66 -12.90 7.38
N ARG A 131 -11.07 -12.24 8.47
CA ARG A 131 -11.98 -12.81 9.47
C ARG A 131 -13.34 -13.09 8.85
N GLU A 132 -13.93 -12.10 8.17
CA GLU A 132 -15.22 -12.24 7.48
C GLU A 132 -15.19 -13.39 6.46
N ALA A 133 -14.21 -13.41 5.56
CA ALA A 133 -14.05 -14.51 4.60
C ALA A 133 -13.78 -15.86 5.29
N GLY A 134 -13.12 -15.86 6.44
CA GLY A 134 -12.94 -17.05 7.28
C GLY A 134 -14.27 -17.56 7.85
N HIS A 135 -15.12 -16.65 8.35
CA HIS A 135 -16.45 -16.96 8.87
C HIS A 135 -17.37 -17.51 7.77
N GLU A 136 -17.36 -16.90 6.58
CA GLU A 136 -18.13 -17.37 5.42
C GLU A 136 -17.71 -18.78 5.00
N ARG A 137 -16.40 -19.05 4.90
CA ARG A 137 -15.87 -20.38 4.57
C ARG A 137 -16.24 -21.42 5.64
N ALA A 138 -16.16 -21.04 6.92
CA ALA A 138 -16.54 -21.94 8.01
C ALA A 138 -18.04 -22.26 7.97
N ALA A 139 -18.89 -21.26 7.68
CA ALA A 139 -20.33 -21.46 7.52
C ALA A 139 -20.65 -22.36 6.31
N GLU A 140 -19.95 -22.20 5.20
CA GLU A 140 -20.11 -23.06 4.02
C GLU A 140 -19.69 -24.51 4.30
N LEU A 141 -18.56 -24.72 4.98
CA LEU A 141 -18.13 -26.05 5.39
C LEU A 141 -19.12 -26.71 6.35
N ALA A 142 -19.60 -25.97 7.34
CA ALA A 142 -20.64 -26.44 8.26
C ALA A 142 -21.93 -26.81 7.52
N ALA A 143 -22.37 -25.98 6.56
CA ALA A 143 -23.55 -26.28 5.74
C ALA A 143 -23.34 -27.54 4.87
N LYS A 144 -22.14 -27.72 4.29
CA LYS A 144 -21.78 -28.94 3.55
C LYS A 144 -21.78 -30.17 4.45
N GLU A 145 -21.30 -30.07 5.68
CA GLU A 145 -21.30 -31.15 6.68
C GLU A 145 -22.73 -31.53 7.09
N VAL A 146 -23.57 -30.55 7.42
CA VAL A 146 -24.99 -30.78 7.73
C VAL A 146 -25.69 -31.46 6.55
N ARG A 147 -25.44 -30.99 5.32
CA ARG A 147 -26.00 -31.60 4.10
C ARG A 147 -25.56 -33.05 3.92
N LYS A 148 -24.28 -33.36 4.18
CA LYS A 148 -23.76 -34.73 4.15
C LYS A 148 -24.42 -35.59 5.22
N ALA A 149 -24.55 -35.10 6.45
CA ALA A 149 -25.19 -35.80 7.56
C ALA A 149 -26.66 -36.13 7.25
N LEU A 150 -27.44 -35.15 6.75
CA LEU A 150 -28.82 -35.36 6.34
C LEU A 150 -28.95 -36.39 5.20
N ARG A 151 -28.01 -36.39 4.25
CA ARG A 151 -27.96 -37.41 3.17
C ARG A 151 -27.72 -38.81 3.74
N VAL A 152 -26.80 -38.95 4.68
CA VAL A 152 -26.53 -40.24 5.35
C VAL A 152 -27.76 -40.70 6.13
N GLY A 153 -28.35 -39.82 6.95
CA GLY A 153 -29.57 -40.14 7.71
C GLY A 153 -30.74 -40.56 6.83
N ARG A 154 -30.97 -39.87 5.70
CA ARG A 154 -31.98 -40.25 4.70
C ARG A 154 -31.71 -41.64 4.11
N ASN A 155 -30.46 -41.94 3.77
CA ASN A 155 -30.10 -43.26 3.23
C ASN A 155 -30.34 -44.37 4.26
N VAL A 156 -30.02 -44.14 5.53
CA VAL A 156 -30.26 -45.08 6.63
C VAL A 156 -31.76 -45.30 6.85
N ALA A 157 -32.56 -44.23 6.89
CA ALA A 157 -34.01 -44.32 7.01
C ALA A 157 -34.64 -45.12 5.85
N ARG A 158 -34.15 -44.90 4.63
CA ARG A 158 -34.57 -45.65 3.43
C ARG A 158 -34.26 -47.14 3.56
N THR A 159 -33.07 -47.51 4.03
CA THR A 159 -32.70 -48.92 4.25
C THR A 159 -33.54 -49.59 5.34
N VAL A 160 -33.86 -48.88 6.43
CA VAL A 160 -34.71 -49.40 7.51
C VAL A 160 -36.15 -49.57 7.04
N ALA A 161 -36.70 -48.61 6.30
CA ALA A 161 -38.05 -48.71 5.75
C ALA A 161 -38.19 -49.88 4.76
N TYR A 162 -37.16 -50.11 3.92
CA TYR A 162 -37.10 -51.30 3.07
C TYR A 162 -37.11 -52.60 3.88
N ALA A 163 -36.32 -52.67 4.96
CA ALA A 163 -36.28 -53.83 5.85
C ALA A 163 -37.61 -54.08 6.60
N LEU A 164 -38.36 -53.02 6.93
CA LEU A 164 -39.66 -53.09 7.59
C LEU A 164 -40.84 -53.25 6.61
N GLY A 165 -40.58 -53.34 5.30
CA GLY A 165 -41.62 -53.52 4.28
C GLY A 165 -42.54 -52.31 4.08
N VAL A 166 -42.14 -51.13 4.57
CA VAL A 166 -42.90 -49.89 4.42
C VAL A 166 -42.52 -49.24 3.10
N LYS A 167 -43.50 -49.01 2.20
CA LYS A 167 -43.29 -48.24 0.97
C LYS A 167 -43.00 -46.78 1.35
N VAL A 168 -41.78 -46.32 1.10
CA VAL A 168 -41.43 -44.89 1.15
C VAL A 168 -41.78 -44.31 -0.21
N GLU A 169 -42.89 -43.58 -0.28
CA GLU A 169 -43.16 -42.76 -1.45
C GLU A 169 -42.23 -41.54 -1.42
N ASP A 170 -41.35 -41.44 -2.42
CA ASP A 170 -40.56 -40.25 -2.66
C ASP A 170 -41.52 -39.14 -3.14
N SER A 171 -42.17 -38.46 -2.19
CA SER A 171 -42.79 -37.17 -2.50
C SER A 171 -41.64 -36.23 -2.88
N GLY A 172 -41.48 -36.05 -4.19
CA GLY A 172 -40.49 -35.17 -4.79
C GLY A 172 -40.72 -33.75 -4.30
N ALA A 173 -40.10 -33.39 -3.18
CA ALA A 173 -39.98 -32.00 -2.75
C ALA A 173 -39.09 -31.29 -3.79
N VAL A 174 -39.76 -30.61 -4.73
CA VAL A 174 -39.30 -29.48 -5.53
C VAL A 174 -37.93 -28.94 -5.11
N VAL A 175 -36.90 -29.26 -5.90
CA VAL A 175 -35.67 -28.47 -5.99
C VAL A 175 -35.49 -28.06 -7.45
N SER A 176 -36.42 -27.25 -7.94
CA SER A 176 -36.28 -26.48 -9.17
C SER A 176 -36.40 -24.99 -8.81
N ALA A 177 -35.36 -24.41 -8.21
CA ALA A 177 -35.15 -22.97 -8.13
C ALA A 177 -33.72 -22.68 -7.64
N ALA A 178 -32.81 -22.47 -8.59
CA ALA A 178 -31.57 -21.69 -8.52
C ALA A 178 -30.55 -22.23 -9.54
N LYS A 179 -30.96 -22.27 -10.81
CA LYS A 179 -30.04 -22.10 -11.93
C LYS A 179 -30.41 -20.75 -12.54
N GLY A 180 -29.87 -19.69 -11.95
CA GLY A 180 -30.05 -18.31 -12.38
C GLY A 180 -28.69 -17.65 -12.53
N VAL A 181 -28.25 -17.57 -13.78
CA VAL A 181 -27.36 -16.56 -14.38
C VAL A 181 -25.97 -16.39 -13.76
N ASP A 182 -25.02 -17.21 -14.23
CA ASP A 182 -23.63 -16.77 -14.43
C ASP A 182 -23.46 -16.54 -15.94
N GLY A 183 -23.59 -15.29 -16.37
CA GLY A 183 -23.46 -14.85 -17.76
C GLY A 183 -23.90 -13.41 -17.90
N GLY A 184 -22.96 -12.48 -17.75
CA GLY A 184 -23.17 -11.04 -17.91
C GLY A 184 -21.86 -10.28 -17.70
N ASP A 185 -21.19 -10.06 -18.83
CA ASP A 185 -20.12 -9.11 -19.18
C ASP A 185 -19.69 -8.07 -18.12
N ASN A 186 -18.37 -7.98 -17.90
CA ASN A 186 -17.75 -6.71 -17.52
C ASN A 186 -16.85 -6.28 -18.67
N ASP A 187 -17.34 -5.27 -19.39
CA ASP A 187 -16.61 -4.43 -20.32
C ASP A 187 -15.25 -4.00 -19.73
N ASP A 188 -14.18 -4.39 -20.41
CA ASP A 188 -12.88 -3.73 -20.36
C ASP A 188 -13.03 -2.35 -21.03
N GLY A 189 -13.64 -1.41 -20.31
CA GLY A 189 -13.66 0.00 -20.63
C GLY A 189 -12.27 0.61 -20.40
N GLY A 190 -11.46 0.64 -21.45
CA GLY A 190 -10.31 1.53 -21.54
C GLY A 190 -10.76 2.97 -21.32
N VAL A 191 -10.09 3.66 -20.39
CA VAL A 191 -10.18 5.11 -20.24
C VAL A 191 -8.80 5.66 -20.54
N ASP A 192 -8.79 6.55 -21.53
CA ASP A 192 -7.68 7.39 -21.97
C ASP A 192 -6.99 8.17 -20.84
#